data_AF-A0A059LGI4-F1
#
_entry.id   AF-A0A059LGI4-F1
#
_cell.length_a   1.000
_cell.length_b   1.000
_cell.length_c   1.000
_cell.angle_alpha   90.00
_cell.angle_beta   90.00
_cell.angle_gamma   90.00
#
_symmetry.space_group_name_H-M   'P 1'
#
loop_
_entity.id
_entity.type
_entity.pdbx_description
1 polymer ?
#
loop_
_entity_poly.entity_id
_entity_poly.type
_entity_poly.pdbx_seq_one_letter_code
_entity_poly.pdbx_strand_id
1 'polypeptide(L)'
;AAPMKEDVPLTEDPARVEAIQRLILKDWCCGVEQPRCTLLNSGGRVCFLRANKGLHVVQDVLPNFELLGARHSDVMVVNFGLWHHLREGDYESLVALFARAASKLQRALPRVVWRDNSPQHFVIEHGEFPHPDEVAQKLHGVRGCQPIEGVSLLEDGRLEGADLHVLQGGWRNKISNPILDDWGIPVVHTWNESVPMWDAHTPNECSHFCAPGVYNFWIWQTFQVIQKVLL
;
A
#
# COMPACT_ATOMS: atom_id res chain seq x y z
N ALA A 1 24.55 13.69 8.48
CA ALA A 1 23.59 13.33 7.41
C ALA A 1 23.57 14.48 6.40
N ALA A 2 23.63 14.21 5.10
CA ALA A 2 23.32 15.23 4.12
C ALA A 2 21.87 15.71 4.36
N PRO A 3 21.55 17.01 4.23
CA PRO A 3 20.17 17.46 4.36
C PRO A 3 19.34 16.69 3.33
N MET A 4 18.23 16.09 3.77
CA MET A 4 17.22 15.60 2.85
C MET A 4 16.85 16.77 1.94
N LYS A 5 17.00 16.58 0.62
CA LYS A 5 16.44 17.54 -0.33
C LYS A 5 14.95 17.63 -0.03
N GLU A 6 14.45 18.86 0.07
CA GLU A 6 13.03 19.13 0.29
C GLU A 6 12.19 18.34 -0.71
N ASP A 7 11.03 17.84 -0.26
CA ASP A 7 10.05 17.22 -1.14
C ASP A 7 9.75 18.20 -2.28
N VAL A 8 10.09 17.82 -3.51
CA VAL A 8 9.81 18.68 -4.67
C VAL A 8 8.36 18.44 -5.10
N PRO A 9 7.65 19.51 -5.51
CA PRO A 9 6.33 19.33 -6.08
C PRO A 9 6.43 18.44 -7.32
N LEU A 10 5.37 17.68 -7.58
CA LEU A 10 5.28 16.80 -8.75
C LEU A 10 5.52 17.54 -10.07
N THR A 11 5.12 18.80 -10.11
CA THR A 11 5.24 19.70 -11.25
C THR A 11 5.21 21.15 -10.77
N GLU A 12 5.94 22.02 -11.47
CA GLU A 12 5.91 23.47 -11.27
C GLU A 12 4.96 24.18 -12.26
N ASP A 13 4.36 23.44 -13.21
CA ASP A 13 3.39 23.98 -14.16
C ASP A 13 2.07 24.32 -13.44
N PRO A 14 1.69 25.61 -13.32
CA PRO A 14 0.49 26.01 -12.58
C PRO A 14 -0.80 25.40 -13.13
N ALA A 15 -0.91 25.25 -14.45
CA ALA A 15 -2.11 24.68 -15.07
C ALA A 15 -2.27 23.19 -14.70
N ARG A 16 -1.15 22.49 -14.61
CA ARG A 16 -1.12 21.08 -14.20
C ARG A 16 -1.39 20.92 -12.71
N VAL A 17 -0.86 21.80 -11.87
CA VAL A 17 -1.18 21.85 -10.43
C VAL A 17 -2.67 22.05 -10.22
N GLU A 18 -3.28 23.01 -10.92
CA GLU A 18 -4.72 23.27 -10.84
C GLU A 18 -5.53 22.03 -11.29
N ALA A 19 -5.12 21.37 -12.38
CA ALA A 19 -5.77 20.16 -12.86
C ALA A 19 -5.70 19.01 -11.82
N ILE A 20 -4.54 18.80 -11.19
CA ILE A 20 -4.39 17.82 -10.09
C ILE A 20 -5.33 18.16 -8.94
N GLN A 21 -5.37 19.43 -8.52
CA GLN A 21 -6.22 19.86 -7.42
C GLN A 21 -7.71 19.59 -7.72
N ARG A 22 -8.13 19.89 -8.95
CA ARG A 22 -9.54 19.76 -9.37
C ARG A 22 -9.98 18.34 -9.69
N LEU A 23 -9.09 17.50 -10.21
CA LEU A 23 -9.45 16.17 -10.74
C LEU A 23 -9.04 15.02 -9.81
N ILE A 24 -7.96 15.19 -9.04
CA ILE A 24 -7.40 14.16 -8.16
C ILE A 24 -7.62 14.50 -6.69
N LEU A 25 -7.44 15.77 -6.29
CA LEU A 25 -7.52 16.20 -4.88
C LEU A 25 -8.85 16.89 -4.51
N LYS A 26 -9.90 16.69 -5.32
CA LYS A 26 -11.17 17.42 -5.21
C LYS A 26 -11.89 17.20 -3.87
N ASP A 27 -11.68 16.04 -3.24
CA ASP A 27 -12.31 15.62 -1.99
C ASP A 27 -11.29 15.61 -0.84
N TRP A 28 -10.79 16.80 -0.47
CA TRP A 28 -9.78 16.98 0.60
C TRP A 28 -10.18 16.25 1.89
N CYS A 29 -11.47 16.14 2.20
CA CYS A 29 -11.91 15.65 3.50
C CYS A 29 -11.61 14.16 3.79
N CYS A 30 -11.38 13.28 2.80
CA CYS A 30 -11.47 11.84 3.09
C CYS A 30 -10.54 10.86 2.37
N GLY A 31 -9.69 11.26 1.42
CA GLY A 31 -9.11 10.23 0.54
C GLY A 31 -7.72 10.45 0.01
N VAL A 32 -7.44 11.62 -0.56
CA VAL A 32 -6.27 11.77 -1.44
C VAL A 32 -5.36 12.88 -0.95
N GLU A 33 -4.06 12.60 -0.81
CA GLU A 33 -3.07 13.62 -0.44
C GLU A 33 -2.28 14.10 -1.64
N GLN A 34 -1.70 15.31 -1.52
CA GLN A 34 -0.84 15.88 -2.54
C GLN A 34 0.35 14.94 -2.86
N PRO A 35 0.61 14.64 -4.14
CA PRO A 35 1.77 13.85 -4.53
C PRO A 35 3.08 14.52 -4.13
N ARG A 36 4.04 13.72 -3.68
CA ARG A 36 5.39 14.16 -3.30
C ARG A 36 6.41 13.31 -4.05
N CYS A 37 7.50 13.91 -4.50
CA CYS A 37 8.54 13.19 -5.24
C CYS A 37 9.93 13.44 -4.69
N THR A 38 10.79 12.43 -4.84
CA THR A 38 12.22 12.52 -4.60
C THR A 38 12.96 12.27 -5.90
N LEU A 39 13.88 13.16 -6.25
CA LEU A 39 14.78 13.00 -7.40
C LEU A 39 15.98 12.13 -7.03
N LEU A 40 16.27 11.14 -7.86
CA LEU A 40 17.43 10.27 -7.74
C LEU A 40 18.63 10.86 -8.48
N ASN A 41 19.84 10.56 -8.04
CA ASN A 41 21.07 11.08 -8.64
C ASN A 41 21.24 10.72 -10.12
N SER A 42 20.63 9.62 -10.57
CA SER A 42 20.64 9.16 -11.97
C SER A 42 19.58 9.84 -12.85
N GLY A 43 18.86 10.84 -12.35
CA GLY A 43 17.79 11.54 -13.07
C GLY A 43 16.43 10.83 -13.03
N GLY A 44 16.33 9.68 -12.36
CA GLY A 44 15.04 9.06 -12.03
C GLY A 44 14.29 9.82 -10.93
N ARG A 45 13.03 9.45 -10.71
CA ARG A 45 12.21 9.96 -9.60
C ARG A 45 11.38 8.87 -8.97
N VAL A 46 11.15 8.98 -7.67
CA VAL A 46 10.17 8.17 -6.93
C VAL A 46 9.10 9.12 -6.43
N CYS A 47 7.84 8.84 -6.73
CA CYS A 47 6.72 9.67 -6.32
C CYS A 47 5.76 8.87 -5.45
N PHE A 48 5.27 9.50 -4.39
CA PHE A 48 4.26 8.98 -3.50
C PHE A 48 2.97 9.77 -3.69
N LEU A 49 1.86 9.06 -3.87
CA LEU A 49 0.50 9.59 -3.87
C LEU A 49 -0.32 8.73 -2.92
N ARG A 50 -0.98 9.35 -1.95
CA ARG A 50 -1.88 8.65 -1.04
C ARG A 50 -3.29 8.72 -1.59
N ALA A 51 -3.99 7.58 -1.63
CA ALA A 51 -5.42 7.47 -1.84
C ALA A 51 -5.96 6.41 -0.86
N ASN A 52 -6.77 6.80 0.12
CA ASN A 52 -7.20 5.94 1.22
C ASN A 52 -8.09 4.79 0.72
N LYS A 53 -9.07 5.09 -0.13
CA LYS A 53 -10.07 4.12 -0.62
C LYS A 53 -9.80 3.75 -2.08
N GLY A 54 -10.09 2.50 -2.43
CA GLY A 54 -9.94 1.99 -3.80
C GLY A 54 -10.80 2.74 -4.81
N LEU A 55 -11.94 3.27 -4.38
CA LEU A 55 -12.82 4.08 -5.22
C LEU A 55 -12.10 5.32 -5.76
N HIS A 56 -11.35 6.04 -4.91
CA HIS A 56 -10.57 7.21 -5.33
C HIS A 56 -9.44 6.83 -6.29
N VAL A 57 -8.79 5.68 -6.05
CA VAL A 57 -7.79 5.17 -6.99
C VAL A 57 -8.41 4.99 -8.37
N VAL A 58 -9.57 4.34 -8.46
CA VAL A 58 -10.21 4.03 -9.75
C VAL A 58 -10.83 5.26 -10.42
N GLN A 59 -11.52 6.12 -9.67
CA GLN A 59 -12.30 7.21 -10.24
C GLN A 59 -11.47 8.47 -10.47
N ASP A 60 -10.52 8.75 -9.58
CA ASP A 60 -9.81 10.02 -9.57
C ASP A 60 -8.37 9.85 -10.06
N VAL A 61 -7.66 8.82 -9.60
CA VAL A 61 -6.24 8.65 -9.88
C VAL A 61 -5.98 8.02 -11.25
N LEU A 62 -6.50 6.81 -11.52
CA LEU A 62 -6.19 6.08 -12.75
C LEU A 62 -6.58 6.83 -14.05
N PRO A 63 -7.76 7.48 -14.15
CA PRO A 63 -8.15 8.17 -15.38
C PRO A 63 -7.30 9.43 -15.63
N ASN A 64 -6.72 10.01 -14.59
CA ASN A 64 -5.95 11.25 -14.63
C ASN A 64 -4.45 11.01 -14.41
N PHE A 65 -3.98 9.76 -14.52
CA PHE A 65 -2.64 9.38 -14.10
C PHE A 65 -1.53 10.11 -14.88
N GLU A 66 -1.79 10.49 -16.13
CA GLU A 66 -0.87 11.30 -16.94
C GLU A 66 -0.59 12.68 -16.34
N LEU A 67 -1.53 13.25 -15.56
CA LEU A 67 -1.33 14.50 -14.83
C LEU A 67 -0.25 14.34 -13.76
N LEU A 68 0.09 13.11 -13.36
CA LEU A 68 1.18 12.86 -12.43
C LEU A 68 2.56 12.81 -13.12
N GLY A 69 2.61 12.91 -14.44
CA GLY A 69 3.86 12.94 -15.20
C GLY A 69 4.50 11.57 -15.36
N ALA A 70 3.81 10.52 -14.95
CA ALA A 70 4.25 9.17 -15.21
C ALA A 70 4.19 8.86 -16.72
N ARG A 71 5.14 8.05 -17.16
CA ARG A 71 5.26 7.53 -18.52
C ARG A 71 4.92 6.05 -18.50
N HIS A 72 4.56 5.51 -19.65
CA HIS A 72 4.32 4.06 -19.81
C HIS A 72 5.55 3.20 -19.45
N SER A 73 6.76 3.75 -19.54
CA SER A 73 8.00 3.09 -19.12
C SER A 73 8.22 3.03 -17.61
N ASP A 74 7.43 3.77 -16.83
CA ASP A 74 7.58 3.81 -15.39
C ASP A 74 6.84 2.60 -14.75
N VAL A 75 6.92 2.49 -13.42
CA VAL A 75 6.22 1.46 -12.63
C VAL A 75 5.34 2.15 -11.60
N MET A 76 4.09 1.71 -11.48
CA MET A 76 3.17 2.10 -10.42
C MET A 76 3.03 0.95 -9.44
N VAL A 77 3.53 1.14 -8.22
CA VAL A 77 3.29 0.22 -7.09
C VAL A 77 2.11 0.75 -6.29
N VAL A 78 1.05 -0.03 -6.17
CA VAL A 78 -0.22 0.42 -5.57
C VAL A 78 -0.74 -0.57 -4.52
N ASN A 79 -1.35 -0.02 -3.48
CA ASN A 79 -2.11 -0.73 -2.47
C ASN A 79 -3.19 0.22 -1.94
N PHE A 80 -4.37 -0.32 -1.62
CA PHE A 80 -5.40 0.43 -0.88
C PHE A 80 -6.15 -0.48 0.09
N GLY A 81 -5.52 -1.12 1.07
CA GLY A 81 -6.29 -1.94 2.03
C GLY A 81 -6.40 -1.38 3.44
N LEU A 82 -5.43 -0.59 3.89
CA LEU A 82 -5.35 -0.14 5.30
C LEU A 82 -6.64 0.56 5.79
N TRP A 83 -7.26 1.38 4.95
CA TRP A 83 -8.46 2.15 5.27
C TRP A 83 -9.78 1.41 5.00
N HIS A 84 -9.73 0.13 4.65
CA HIS A 84 -10.93 -0.70 4.50
C HIS A 84 -11.07 -1.62 5.69
N HIS A 85 -12.32 -1.83 6.08
CA HIS A 85 -12.68 -2.74 7.16
C HIS A 85 -13.57 -3.84 6.61
N LEU A 86 -13.35 -5.08 7.04
CA LEU A 86 -14.08 -6.25 6.55
C LEU A 86 -15.62 -6.07 6.65
N ARG A 87 -16.08 -5.38 7.69
CA ARG A 87 -17.50 -5.09 7.94
C ARG A 87 -18.14 -4.17 6.88
N GLU A 88 -17.36 -3.34 6.18
CA GLU A 88 -17.85 -2.49 5.08
C GLU A 88 -18.26 -3.34 3.86
N GLY A 89 -17.65 -4.51 3.69
CA GLY A 89 -18.04 -5.50 2.66
C GLY A 89 -17.79 -5.08 1.22
N ASP A 90 -17.13 -3.94 0.98
CA ASP A 90 -16.91 -3.37 -0.35
C ASP A 90 -15.50 -3.68 -0.92
N TYR A 91 -14.55 -4.08 -0.06
CA TYR A 91 -13.14 -4.25 -0.43
C TYR A 91 -12.93 -5.17 -1.64
N GLU A 92 -13.58 -6.34 -1.67
CA GLU A 92 -13.50 -7.28 -2.79
C GLU A 92 -13.93 -6.63 -4.12
N SER A 93 -15.07 -5.95 -4.11
CA SER A 93 -15.61 -5.26 -5.28
C SER A 93 -14.69 -4.12 -5.74
N LEU A 94 -14.03 -3.42 -4.82
CA LEU A 94 -13.11 -2.33 -5.12
C LEU A 94 -11.79 -2.85 -5.71
N VAL A 95 -11.27 -3.98 -5.22
CA VAL A 95 -10.09 -4.62 -5.81
C VAL A 95 -10.40 -5.13 -7.22
N ALA A 96 -11.55 -5.79 -7.41
CA ALA A 96 -11.99 -6.25 -8.73
C ALA A 96 -12.22 -5.07 -9.71
N LEU A 97 -12.80 -3.98 -9.23
CA LEU A 97 -13.00 -2.76 -10.02
C LEU A 97 -11.65 -2.14 -10.42
N PHE A 98 -10.69 -2.09 -9.50
CA PHE A 98 -9.33 -1.65 -9.78
C PHE A 98 -8.64 -2.52 -10.82
N ALA A 99 -8.65 -3.84 -10.67
CA ALA A 99 -7.99 -4.75 -11.60
C ALA A 99 -8.55 -4.60 -13.03
N ARG A 100 -9.88 -4.49 -13.14
CA ARG A 100 -10.56 -4.19 -14.41
C ARG A 100 -10.16 -2.84 -15.00
N ALA A 101 -10.11 -1.78 -14.19
CA ALA A 101 -9.73 -0.44 -14.63
C ALA A 101 -8.27 -0.40 -15.10
N ALA A 102 -7.35 -1.00 -14.35
CA ALA A 102 -5.94 -1.12 -14.70
C ALA A 102 -5.76 -1.87 -16.02
N SER A 103 -6.46 -2.99 -16.22
CA SER A 103 -6.44 -3.75 -17.47
C SER A 103 -6.97 -2.92 -18.66
N LYS A 104 -8.10 -2.23 -18.48
CA LYS A 104 -8.67 -1.35 -19.52
C LYS A 104 -7.72 -0.22 -19.91
N LEU A 105 -7.00 0.33 -18.94
CA LEU A 105 -6.09 1.45 -19.11
C LEU A 105 -4.63 1.02 -19.31
N GLN A 106 -4.35 -0.27 -19.53
CA GLN A 106 -2.99 -0.82 -19.55
C GLN A 106 -2.03 -0.14 -20.55
N ARG A 107 -2.58 0.46 -21.62
CA ARG A 107 -1.78 1.21 -22.62
C ARG A 107 -1.48 2.65 -22.23
N ALA A 108 -2.28 3.21 -21.31
CA ALA A 108 -2.16 4.59 -20.84
C ALA A 108 -1.46 4.67 -19.47
N LEU A 109 -1.46 3.58 -18.70
CA LEU A 109 -0.80 3.49 -17.40
C LEU A 109 0.65 3.01 -17.52
N PRO A 110 1.50 3.31 -16.53
CA PRO A 110 2.74 2.57 -16.33
C PRO A 110 2.48 1.10 -16.01
N ARG A 111 3.54 0.31 -15.92
CA ARG A 111 3.42 -1.07 -15.44
C ARG A 111 2.86 -1.09 -14.02
N VAL A 112 1.69 -1.70 -13.86
CA VAL A 112 1.00 -1.77 -12.58
C VAL A 112 1.49 -2.98 -11.80
N VAL A 113 1.92 -2.75 -10.57
CA VAL A 113 2.30 -3.78 -9.60
C VAL A 113 1.48 -3.55 -8.34
N TRP A 114 0.86 -4.59 -7.82
CA TRP A 114 0.20 -4.53 -6.53
C TRP A 114 1.22 -4.80 -5.42
N ARG A 115 1.20 -4.02 -4.34
CA ARG A 115 1.82 -4.43 -3.08
C ARG A 115 0.73 -4.98 -2.19
N ASP A 116 0.95 -6.16 -1.63
CA ASP A 116 0.03 -6.68 -0.62
C ASP A 116 -0.07 -5.73 0.60
N ASN A 117 -1.11 -5.95 1.40
CA ASN A 117 -1.24 -5.25 2.67
C ASN A 117 -0.23 -5.81 3.65
N SER A 118 0.30 -4.95 4.49
CA SER A 118 1.24 -5.33 5.52
C SER A 118 0.49 -5.71 6.80
N PRO A 119 1.05 -6.61 7.62
CA PRO A 119 0.46 -6.94 8.91
C PRO A 119 0.47 -5.70 9.82
N GLN A 120 -0.50 -5.67 10.71
CA GLN A 120 -0.55 -4.77 11.86
C GLN A 120 -0.28 -5.61 13.11
N HIS A 121 0.07 -4.94 14.21
CA HIS A 121 0.49 -5.63 15.44
C HIS A 121 -0.22 -5.08 16.69
N PHE A 122 -1.51 -4.75 16.56
CA PHE A 122 -2.34 -4.34 17.70
C PHE A 122 -2.51 -5.50 18.69
N VAL A 123 -2.69 -5.20 19.98
CA VAL A 123 -2.92 -6.23 21.00
C VAL A 123 -4.38 -6.69 20.98
N ILE A 124 -4.81 -7.23 19.84
CA ILE A 124 -6.12 -7.83 19.63
C ILE A 124 -5.98 -9.07 18.72
N GLU A 125 -7.08 -9.76 18.49
CA GLU A 125 -7.13 -10.92 17.59
C GLU A 125 -6.53 -10.59 16.21
N HIS A 126 -5.59 -11.43 15.76
CA HIS A 126 -4.84 -11.31 14.50
C HIS A 126 -3.96 -10.05 14.32
N GLY A 127 -3.82 -9.21 15.34
CA GLY A 127 -3.00 -8.00 15.26
C GLY A 127 -3.60 -6.85 14.43
N GLU A 128 -4.80 -7.02 13.87
CA GLU A 128 -5.38 -6.04 12.95
C GLU A 128 -5.97 -4.81 13.66
N PHE A 129 -6.06 -3.68 12.97
CA PHE A 129 -6.81 -2.54 13.50
C PHE A 129 -8.31 -2.85 13.44
N PRO A 130 -9.06 -2.66 14.54
CA PRO A 130 -10.47 -2.99 14.59
C PRO A 130 -11.28 -2.00 13.75
N HIS A 131 -12.57 -2.29 13.56
CA HIS A 131 -13.47 -1.31 12.94
C HIS A 131 -13.49 0.00 13.79
N PRO A 132 -13.59 1.20 13.20
CA PRO A 132 -13.54 2.47 13.95
C PRO A 132 -14.50 2.52 15.14
N ASP A 133 -15.72 2.01 14.97
CA ASP A 133 -16.74 1.93 16.04
C ASP A 133 -16.34 1.02 17.23
N GLU A 134 -15.37 0.13 17.05
CA GLU A 134 -14.90 -0.82 18.07
C GLU A 134 -13.59 -0.36 18.73
N VAL A 135 -12.93 0.68 18.21
CA VAL A 135 -11.60 1.14 18.69
C VAL A 135 -11.62 1.44 20.17
N ALA A 136 -12.63 2.17 20.66
CA ALA A 136 -12.75 2.51 22.07
C ALA A 136 -12.98 1.28 22.96
N GLN A 137 -13.56 0.20 22.44
CA GLN A 137 -13.76 -1.03 23.21
C GLN A 137 -12.53 -1.92 23.18
N LYS A 138 -11.92 -2.11 22.01
CA LYS A 138 -10.86 -3.09 21.77
C LYS A 138 -9.46 -2.57 22.09
N LEU A 139 -9.23 -1.26 21.98
CA LEU A 139 -7.90 -0.65 22.16
C LEU A 139 -7.81 0.26 23.39
N HIS A 140 -8.88 0.40 24.19
CA HIS A 140 -8.82 1.23 25.39
C HIS A 140 -7.90 0.62 26.45
N GLY A 141 -6.87 1.38 26.83
CA GLY A 141 -5.85 0.94 27.79
C GLY A 141 -4.78 0.02 27.20
N VAL A 142 -4.94 -0.42 25.96
CA VAL A 142 -3.92 -1.16 25.22
C VAL A 142 -2.87 -0.19 24.70
N ARG A 143 -1.59 -0.50 24.92
CA ARG A 143 -0.46 0.29 24.42
C ARG A 143 0.60 -0.60 23.82
N GLY A 144 1.27 -0.06 22.80
CA GLY A 144 2.35 -0.75 22.11
C GLY A 144 1.85 -1.79 21.12
N CYS A 145 2.81 -2.39 20.45
CA CYS A 145 2.61 -3.43 19.46
C CYS A 145 3.12 -4.76 20.02
N GLN A 146 2.58 -5.88 19.56
CA GLN A 146 2.95 -7.21 20.05
C GLN A 146 3.14 -8.20 18.91
N PRO A 147 3.99 -9.23 19.09
CA PRO A 147 4.06 -10.32 18.14
C PRO A 147 2.70 -11.01 18.03
N ILE A 148 2.38 -11.48 16.83
CA ILE A 148 1.21 -12.34 16.62
C ILE A 148 1.50 -13.70 17.27
N GLU A 149 0.71 -14.05 18.29
CA GLU A 149 0.93 -15.27 19.07
C GLU A 149 0.78 -16.54 18.22
N GLY A 150 1.69 -17.50 18.42
CA GLY A 150 1.60 -18.80 17.76
C GLY A 150 1.85 -18.78 16.25
N VAL A 151 2.46 -17.72 15.72
CA VAL A 151 2.93 -17.62 14.33
C VAL A 151 4.44 -17.43 14.32
N SER A 152 5.12 -18.08 13.38
CA SER A 152 6.57 -17.96 13.21
C SER A 152 6.95 -17.95 11.72
N LEU A 153 8.01 -17.21 11.39
CA LEU A 153 8.60 -17.19 10.05
C LEU A 153 9.67 -18.27 9.94
N LEU A 154 9.53 -19.16 8.97
CA LEU A 154 10.48 -20.20 8.64
C LEU A 154 11.65 -19.65 7.81
N GLU A 155 12.77 -20.37 7.79
CA GLU A 155 13.97 -20.00 7.01
C GLU A 155 13.70 -19.89 5.49
N ASP A 156 12.66 -20.56 4.99
CA ASP A 156 12.26 -20.52 3.57
C ASP A 156 11.28 -19.37 3.24
N GLY A 157 11.01 -18.48 4.20
CA GLY A 157 10.12 -17.33 4.06
C GLY A 157 8.63 -17.66 4.20
N ARG A 158 8.26 -18.91 4.51
CA ARG A 158 6.86 -19.28 4.81
C ARG A 158 6.52 -19.03 6.27
N LEU A 159 5.26 -18.74 6.55
CA LEU A 159 4.74 -18.72 7.92
C LEU A 159 4.26 -20.11 8.34
N GLU A 160 4.42 -20.43 9.62
CA GLU A 160 3.78 -21.57 10.28
C GLU A 160 3.10 -21.13 11.58
N GLY A 161 2.09 -21.89 12.03
CA GLY A 161 1.36 -21.53 13.24
C GLY A 161 -0.07 -22.06 13.31
N ALA A 162 -0.77 -21.67 14.38
CA ALA A 162 -2.19 -21.99 14.58
C ALA A 162 -3.14 -20.94 13.97
N ASP A 163 -2.67 -19.70 13.77
CA ASP A 163 -3.48 -18.60 13.25
C ASP A 163 -3.60 -18.66 11.72
N LEU A 164 -4.58 -19.42 11.24
CA LEU A 164 -4.85 -19.59 9.80
C LEU A 164 -5.14 -18.27 9.08
N HIS A 165 -5.67 -17.25 9.77
CA HIS A 165 -5.92 -15.94 9.18
C HIS A 165 -4.59 -15.28 8.79
N VAL A 166 -3.62 -15.31 9.71
CA VAL A 166 -2.29 -14.74 9.48
C VAL A 166 -1.49 -15.57 8.48
N LEU A 167 -1.59 -16.89 8.52
CA LEU A 167 -0.94 -17.76 7.52
C LEU A 167 -1.45 -17.52 6.09
N GLN A 168 -2.68 -17.02 5.94
CA GLN A 168 -3.29 -16.70 4.64
C GLN A 168 -3.00 -15.27 4.16
N GLY A 169 -2.16 -14.51 4.88
CA GLY A 169 -1.89 -13.12 4.53
C GLY A 169 -2.87 -12.11 5.12
N GLY A 170 -3.70 -12.51 6.06
CA GLY A 170 -4.84 -11.72 6.54
C GLY A 170 -5.97 -11.62 5.51
N TRP A 171 -7.12 -11.08 5.93
CA TRP A 171 -8.32 -11.09 5.08
C TRP A 171 -8.15 -10.25 3.81
N ARG A 172 -7.39 -9.16 3.87
CA ARG A 172 -7.18 -8.27 2.71
C ARG A 172 -6.38 -8.98 1.61
N ASN A 173 -5.31 -9.69 1.96
CA ASN A 173 -4.50 -10.38 0.94
C ASN A 173 -5.17 -11.66 0.47
N LYS A 174 -5.88 -12.37 1.36
CA LYS A 174 -6.74 -13.49 0.99
C LYS A 174 -7.79 -13.12 -0.06
N ILE A 175 -8.37 -11.92 0.01
CA ILE A 175 -9.32 -11.42 -0.99
C ILE A 175 -8.58 -10.91 -2.23
N SER A 176 -7.57 -10.05 -2.06
CA SER A 176 -6.99 -9.33 -3.19
C SER A 176 -6.10 -10.19 -4.09
N ASN A 177 -5.29 -11.09 -3.54
CA ASN A 177 -4.33 -11.89 -4.32
C ASN A 177 -4.99 -12.71 -5.45
N PRO A 178 -6.03 -13.55 -5.21
CA PRO A 178 -6.63 -14.33 -6.29
C PRO A 178 -7.25 -13.45 -7.39
N ILE A 179 -7.83 -12.30 -7.02
CA ILE A 179 -8.34 -11.34 -8.00
C ILE A 179 -7.19 -10.79 -8.85
N LEU A 180 -6.10 -10.37 -8.24
CA LEU A 180 -4.99 -9.77 -8.98
C LEU A 180 -4.28 -10.79 -9.88
N ASP A 181 -4.15 -12.03 -9.40
CA ASP A 181 -3.63 -13.16 -10.17
C ASP A 181 -4.49 -13.45 -11.41
N ASP A 182 -5.82 -13.49 -11.27
CA ASP A 182 -6.76 -13.70 -12.39
C ASP A 182 -6.64 -12.61 -13.48
N TRP A 183 -6.25 -11.40 -13.09
CA TRP A 183 -6.02 -10.28 -14.00
C TRP A 183 -4.56 -10.12 -14.44
N GLY A 184 -3.66 -11.01 -13.99
CA GLY A 184 -2.24 -10.99 -14.33
C GLY A 184 -1.50 -9.76 -13.78
N ILE A 185 -1.96 -9.18 -12.67
CA ILE A 185 -1.30 -8.05 -12.00
C ILE A 185 -0.25 -8.61 -11.04
N PRO A 186 1.05 -8.34 -11.26
CA PRO A 186 2.11 -8.83 -10.37
C PRO A 186 1.95 -8.32 -8.94
N VAL A 187 2.19 -9.19 -7.96
CA VAL A 187 2.10 -8.87 -6.53
C VAL A 187 3.50 -8.83 -5.89
N VAL A 188 3.78 -7.78 -5.12
CA VAL A 188 4.90 -7.73 -4.16
C VAL A 188 4.39 -8.31 -2.85
N HIS A 189 4.86 -9.50 -2.50
CA HIS A 189 4.49 -10.21 -1.28
C HIS A 189 5.37 -9.74 -0.11
N THR A 190 4.86 -8.79 0.67
CA THR A 190 5.55 -8.21 1.83
C THR A 190 5.07 -8.78 3.17
N TRP A 191 3.93 -9.49 3.17
CA TRP A 191 3.28 -9.97 4.40
C TRP A 191 4.21 -10.81 5.30
N ASN A 192 4.70 -11.94 4.81
CA ASN A 192 5.39 -12.94 5.65
C ASN A 192 6.61 -12.36 6.36
N GLU A 193 7.47 -11.64 5.62
CA GLU A 193 8.67 -11.01 6.17
C GLU A 193 8.33 -9.93 7.21
N SER A 194 7.15 -9.32 7.13
CA SER A 194 6.74 -8.25 8.04
C SER A 194 6.08 -8.75 9.32
N VAL A 195 5.55 -9.98 9.33
CA VAL A 195 4.87 -10.58 10.51
C VAL A 195 5.76 -10.67 11.76
N PRO A 196 7.05 -11.05 11.70
CA PRO A 196 7.87 -11.06 12.92
C PRO A 196 8.33 -9.65 13.36
N MET A 197 8.10 -8.61 12.56
CA MET A 197 8.67 -7.26 12.75
C MET A 197 7.77 -6.32 13.57
N TRP A 198 7.11 -6.85 14.60
CA TRP A 198 6.16 -6.11 15.45
C TRP A 198 6.79 -4.95 16.23
N ASP A 199 8.09 -5.03 16.54
CA ASP A 199 8.84 -4.03 17.28
C ASP A 199 9.41 -2.92 16.37
N ALA A 200 9.27 -3.06 15.05
CA ALA A 200 9.71 -2.08 14.06
C ALA A 200 8.67 -0.96 13.80
N HIS A 201 7.58 -0.96 14.55
CA HIS A 201 6.52 0.03 14.46
C HIS A 201 6.92 1.41 15.00
N THR A 202 6.19 2.45 14.58
CA THR A 202 6.39 3.78 15.17
C THR A 202 5.89 3.82 16.63
N PRO A 203 6.48 4.64 17.51
CA PRO A 203 6.08 4.65 18.93
C PRO A 203 4.58 4.91 19.13
N ASN A 204 3.89 3.94 19.74
CA ASN A 204 2.45 3.94 20.02
C ASN A 204 1.52 3.83 18.79
N GLU A 205 2.00 3.32 17.66
CA GLU A 205 1.16 3.09 16.49
C GLU A 205 1.57 1.79 15.77
N CYS A 206 0.62 0.89 15.55
CA CYS A 206 0.89 -0.50 15.11
C CYS A 206 0.46 -0.80 13.67
N SER A 207 0.38 0.22 12.82
CA SER A 207 0.09 0.08 11.38
C SER A 207 1.23 0.59 10.49
N HIS A 208 2.03 1.52 11.01
CA HIS A 208 3.12 2.18 10.31
C HIS A 208 4.45 1.77 10.93
N PHE A 209 5.43 1.53 10.08
CA PHE A 209 6.77 1.11 10.48
C PHE A 209 7.72 2.31 10.55
N CYS A 210 8.78 2.18 11.33
CA CYS A 210 9.91 3.10 11.34
C CYS A 210 10.78 2.92 10.09
N ALA A 211 11.53 3.98 9.76
CA ALA A 211 12.58 3.97 8.74
C ALA A 211 13.93 4.38 9.38
N PRO A 212 15.05 3.68 9.10
CA PRO A 212 15.13 2.40 8.38
C PRO A 212 14.44 1.26 9.15
N GLY A 213 14.09 0.18 8.45
CA GLY A 213 13.36 -0.95 9.04
C GLY A 213 12.64 -1.78 7.97
N VAL A 214 11.38 -2.14 8.24
CA VAL A 214 10.54 -2.98 7.38
C VAL A 214 10.47 -2.45 5.93
N TYR A 215 10.45 -1.13 5.74
CA TYR A 215 10.44 -0.53 4.40
C TYR A 215 11.67 -0.89 3.56
N ASN A 216 12.84 -1.16 4.15
CA ASN A 216 14.02 -1.59 3.40
C ASN A 216 13.81 -2.96 2.75
N PHE A 217 13.14 -3.87 3.45
CA PHE A 217 12.76 -5.19 2.90
C PHE A 217 11.73 -5.03 1.78
N TRP A 218 10.72 -4.18 1.96
CA TRP A 218 9.71 -3.94 0.92
C TRP A 218 10.31 -3.33 -0.34
N ILE A 219 11.27 -2.40 -0.20
CA ILE A 219 12.01 -1.83 -1.33
C ILE A 219 12.75 -2.95 -2.09
N TRP A 220 13.41 -3.87 -1.37
CA TRP A 220 14.10 -5.00 -1.98
C TRP A 220 13.13 -5.95 -2.71
N GLN A 221 12.02 -6.34 -2.09
CA GLN A 221 11.02 -7.20 -2.73
C GLN A 221 10.36 -6.53 -3.93
N THR A 222 10.08 -5.22 -3.83
CA THR A 222 9.58 -4.42 -4.95
C THR A 222 10.58 -4.43 -6.11
N PHE A 223 11.87 -4.24 -5.82
CA PHE A 223 12.91 -4.32 -6.84
C PHE A 223 12.95 -5.68 -7.54
N GLN A 224 12.84 -6.78 -6.79
CA GLN A 224 12.80 -8.13 -7.37
C GLN A 224 11.59 -8.33 -8.31
N VAL A 225 10.42 -7.83 -7.94
CA VAL A 225 9.23 -7.89 -8.82
C VAL A 225 9.42 -7.00 -10.04
N ILE A 226 9.94 -5.78 -9.87
CA ILE A 226 10.24 -4.86 -10.97
C ILE A 226 11.18 -5.50 -11.99
N GLN A 227 12.23 -6.18 -11.54
CA GLN A 227 13.14 -6.90 -12.44
C GLN A 227 12.42 -7.97 -13.28
N LYS A 228 11.44 -8.67 -12.71
CA LYS A 228 10.69 -9.73 -13.43
C LYS A 228 9.66 -9.18 -14.42
N VAL A 229 9.17 -7.97 -14.22
CA VAL A 229 8.11 -7.38 -15.07
C VAL A 229 8.66 -6.46 -16.16
N LEU A 230 9.91 -5.99 -16.00
CA LEU A 230 10.58 -5.12 -16.97
C LEU A 230 11.60 -5.85 -17.85
N LEU A 231 12.11 -7.01 -17.43
CA LEU A 231 13.09 -7.83 -18.16
C LEU A 231 12.42 -9.08 -18.73
#